data_AF-X1NWL9-F1
#
_entry.id   AF-X1NWL9-F1
#
_cell.length_a   1.000
_cell.length_b   1.000
_cell.length_c   1.000
_cell.angle_alpha   90.00
_cell.angle_beta   90.00
_cell.angle_gamma   90.00
#
_symmetry.space_group_name_H-M   'P 1'
#
loop_
_entity.id
_entity.type
_entity.pdbx_description
1 polymer ?
#
loop_
_entity_poly.entity_id
_entity_poly.type
_entity_poly.pdbx_seq_one_letter_code
_entity_poly.pdbx_strand_id
1 'polypeptide(L)'
;KDKDSKKKFDSLISNIHNLYKELLDSGVEAEDARYILPNASETKIIVTMNGRELLHFFTVRCCNRAQWEIRELAKKMLKLVRKVATIVFEEAGPNCLRGPCPEGKFKCENPPKASDFDA
;
A
#
# COMPACT_ATOMS: atom_id res chain seq x y z
N LYS A 1 11.98 -3.13 13.73
CA LYS A 1 12.29 -3.70 15.07
C LYS A 1 13.80 -3.81 15.33
N ASP A 2 14.66 -3.82 14.31
CA ASP A 2 16.12 -3.74 14.48
C ASP A 2 16.67 -2.40 13.95
N LYS A 3 17.35 -1.63 14.82
CA LYS A 3 17.96 -0.33 14.45
C LYS A 3 19.18 -0.53 13.55
N ASP A 4 19.88 -1.65 13.66
CA ASP A 4 21.05 -1.95 12.84
C ASP A 4 20.66 -2.27 11.39
N SER A 5 19.70 -3.17 11.19
CA SER A 5 19.15 -3.49 9.86
C SER A 5 18.58 -2.25 9.17
N LYS A 6 17.89 -1.38 9.91
CA LYS A 6 17.40 -0.12 9.34
C LYS A 6 18.55 0.77 8.85
N LYS A 7 19.59 0.96 9.65
CA LYS A 7 20.77 1.76 9.25
C LYS A 7 21.46 1.16 8.01
N LYS A 8 21.61 -0.17 7.95
CA LYS A 8 22.18 -0.86 6.78
C LYS A 8 21.34 -0.63 5.53
N PHE A 9 20.02 -0.73 5.66
CA PHE A 9 19.09 -0.43 4.57
C PHE A 9 19.21 1.03 4.11
N ASP A 10 19.11 1.99 5.04
CA ASP A 10 19.18 3.43 4.72
C ASP A 10 20.52 3.80 4.05
N SER A 11 21.62 3.19 4.50
CA SER A 11 22.96 3.33 3.90
C SER A 11 23.02 2.77 2.47
N LEU A 12 22.47 1.57 2.24
CA LEU A 12 22.39 0.96 0.92
C LEU A 12 21.58 1.83 -0.05
N ILE A 13 20.41 2.32 0.38
CA ILE A 13 19.57 3.21 -0.42
C ILE A 13 20.33 4.48 -0.80
N SER A 14 21.05 5.08 0.14
CA SER A 14 21.87 6.28 -0.12
C SER A 14 22.96 6.01 -1.17
N ASN A 15 23.63 4.86 -1.08
CA ASN A 15 24.65 4.48 -2.06
C ASN A 15 24.06 4.24 -3.45
N ILE A 16 22.90 3.60 -3.55
CA ILE A 16 22.20 3.39 -4.82
C ILE A 16 21.83 4.74 -5.45
N HIS A 17 21.34 5.70 -4.66
CA HIS A 17 21.02 7.03 -5.17
C HIS A 17 22.26 7.81 -5.64
N ASN A 18 23.38 7.69 -4.94
CA ASN A 18 24.64 8.30 -5.37
C ASN A 18 25.12 7.69 -6.70
N LEU A 19 25.10 6.35 -6.81
CA LEU A 19 25.46 5.67 -8.06
C LEU A 19 24.52 6.06 -9.21
N TYR A 20 23.22 6.16 -8.95
CA TYR A 20 22.25 6.64 -9.93
C TYR A 20 22.65 8.02 -10.47
N LYS A 21 23.03 8.94 -9.58
CA LYS A 21 23.49 10.27 -9.96
C LYS A 21 24.79 10.24 -10.76
N GLU A 22 25.77 9.41 -10.36
CA GLU A 22 27.03 9.24 -11.10
C GLU A 22 26.81 8.73 -12.53
N LEU A 23 25.86 7.81 -12.72
CA LEU A 23 25.48 7.30 -14.05
C LEU A 23 24.90 8.42 -14.91
N LEU A 24 24.01 9.26 -14.36
CA LEU A 24 23.46 10.42 -15.07
C LEU A 24 24.56 11.42 -15.44
N ASP A 25 25.43 11.75 -14.48
CA ASP A 25 26.54 12.70 -14.69
C ASP A 25 27.55 12.17 -15.74
N SER A 26 27.61 10.85 -15.95
CA SER A 26 28.43 10.18 -16.97
C SER A 26 27.73 10.07 -18.35
N GLY A 27 26.52 10.60 -18.49
CA GLY A 27 25.76 10.60 -19.75
C GLY A 27 24.92 9.36 -20.01
N VAL A 28 24.66 8.51 -19.01
CA VAL A 28 23.71 7.40 -19.13
C VAL A 28 22.28 7.96 -19.08
N GLU A 29 21.43 7.53 -20.01
CA GLU A 29 20.03 7.94 -20.04
C GLU A 29 19.28 7.54 -18.77
N ALA A 30 18.37 8.40 -18.30
CA ALA A 30 17.69 8.19 -17.03
C ALA A 30 16.83 6.91 -16.99
N GLU A 31 16.35 6.45 -18.15
CA GLU A 31 15.57 5.21 -18.27
C GLU A 31 16.40 3.94 -18.10
N ASP A 32 17.70 4.01 -18.40
CA ASP A 32 18.67 2.95 -18.17
C ASP A 32 19.29 3.07 -16.77
N ALA A 33 19.64 4.28 -16.34
CA ALA A 33 20.20 4.48 -15.01
C ALA A 33 19.25 3.99 -13.90
N ARG A 34 17.92 4.12 -14.09
CA ARG A 34 16.94 3.70 -13.08
C ARG A 34 16.83 2.18 -12.87
N TYR A 35 17.47 1.33 -13.66
CA TYR A 35 17.46 -0.13 -13.45
C TYR A 35 18.02 -0.54 -12.08
N ILE A 36 18.86 0.29 -11.47
CA ILE A 36 19.42 0.03 -10.13
C ILE A 36 18.49 0.45 -8.99
N LEU A 37 17.45 1.26 -9.28
CA LEU A 37 16.55 1.76 -8.25
C LEU A 37 15.69 0.62 -7.69
N PRO A 38 15.58 0.48 -6.36
CA PRO A 38 14.85 -0.62 -5.76
C PRO A 38 13.33 -0.39 -5.82
N ASN A 39 12.56 -1.47 -5.62
CA ASN A 39 11.10 -1.40 -5.46
C ASN A 39 10.63 -0.48 -4.31
N ALA A 40 11.51 -0.19 -3.34
CA ALA A 40 11.23 0.72 -2.24
C ALA A 40 11.29 2.21 -2.65
N SER A 41 11.67 2.51 -3.89
CA SER A 41 11.70 3.88 -4.40
C SER A 41 10.31 4.48 -4.39
N GLU A 42 10.17 5.66 -3.79
CA GLU A 42 8.88 6.36 -3.73
C GLU A 42 8.40 6.74 -5.14
N THR A 43 7.11 6.53 -5.39
CA THR A 43 6.43 7.00 -6.59
C THR A 43 5.15 7.72 -6.21
N LYS A 44 4.78 8.72 -7.02
CA LYS A 44 3.54 9.49 -6.86
C LYS A 44 2.59 9.10 -7.98
N ILE A 45 1.40 8.66 -7.62
CA ILE A 45 0.39 8.17 -8.57
C ILE A 45 -0.92 8.89 -8.27
N ILE A 46 -1.55 9.42 -9.32
CA ILE A 46 -2.92 9.92 -9.26
C ILE A 46 -3.83 8.80 -9.76
N VAL A 47 -4.84 8.45 -8.97
CA VAL A 47 -5.76 7.37 -9.29
C VAL A 47 -7.18 7.90 -9.23
N THR A 48 -7.98 7.59 -10.25
CA THR A 48 -9.43 7.81 -10.27
C THR A 48 -10.11 6.45 -10.27
N MET A 49 -11.12 6.29 -9.41
CA MET A 49 -11.94 5.09 -9.35
C MET A 49 -13.40 5.49 -9.17
N ASN A 50 -14.31 4.75 -9.81
CA ASN A 50 -15.74 4.89 -9.50
C ASN A 50 -16.08 4.22 -8.15
N GLY A 51 -17.30 4.43 -7.65
CA GLY A 51 -17.72 3.88 -6.36
C GLY A 51 -17.66 2.35 -6.27
N ARG A 52 -18.01 1.65 -7.36
CA ARG A 52 -17.95 0.18 -7.43
C ARG A 52 -16.52 -0.34 -7.35
N GLU A 53 -15.60 0.32 -8.05
CA GLU A 53 -14.17 0.02 -8.01
C GLU A 53 -13.58 0.27 -6.63
N LEU A 54 -13.97 1.36 -5.96
CA LEU A 54 -13.55 1.62 -4.58
C LEU A 54 -14.02 0.53 -3.62
N LEU A 55 -15.28 0.08 -3.72
CA LEU A 55 -15.80 -1.02 -2.91
C LEU A 55 -15.00 -2.31 -3.14
N HIS A 56 -14.69 -2.65 -4.40
CA HIS A 56 -13.85 -3.79 -4.72
C HIS A 56 -12.42 -3.63 -4.20
N PHE A 57 -11.83 -2.45 -4.38
CA PHE A 57 -10.48 -2.12 -3.90
C PHE A 57 -10.38 -2.30 -2.39
N PHE A 58 -11.31 -1.75 -1.60
CA PHE A 58 -11.33 -1.93 -0.15
C PHE A 58 -11.56 -3.39 0.25
N THR A 59 -12.39 -4.12 -0.49
CA THR A 59 -12.62 -5.56 -0.24
C THR A 59 -11.33 -6.37 -0.29
N VAL A 60 -10.47 -6.11 -1.28
CA VAL A 60 -9.21 -6.85 -1.47
C VAL A 60 -8.08 -6.25 -0.63
N ARG A 61 -7.95 -4.92 -0.58
CA ARG A 61 -6.78 -4.24 -0.02
C ARG A 61 -6.88 -3.97 1.47
N CYS A 62 -8.07 -3.95 2.06
CA CYS A 62 -8.20 -3.91 3.52
C CYS A 62 -8.07 -5.30 4.18
N CYS A 63 -7.93 -6.38 3.40
CA CYS A 63 -7.76 -7.73 3.90
C CYS A 63 -6.42 -7.88 4.64
N ASN A 64 -6.38 -8.67 5.72
CA ASN A 64 -5.15 -8.89 6.48
C ASN A 64 -4.05 -9.65 5.73
N ARG A 65 -4.41 -10.32 4.63
CA ARG A 65 -3.47 -11.01 3.74
C ARG A 65 -2.86 -10.09 2.68
N ALA A 66 -3.40 -8.88 2.50
CA ALA A 66 -2.76 -7.90 1.65
C ALA A 66 -1.44 -7.44 2.27
N GLN A 67 -0.47 -7.09 1.43
CA GLN A 67 0.78 -6.49 1.86
C GLN A 67 0.49 -5.26 2.74
N TRP A 68 1.24 -5.13 3.83
CA TRP A 68 0.91 -4.16 4.86
C TRP A 68 0.94 -2.70 4.35
N GLU A 69 1.84 -2.33 3.42
CA GLU A 69 1.86 -0.99 2.84
C GLU A 69 0.55 -0.63 2.13
N ILE A 70 0.08 -1.49 1.21
CA ILE A 70 -1.16 -1.22 0.46
C ILE A 70 -2.39 -1.29 1.36
N ARG A 71 -2.36 -2.12 2.41
CA ARG A 71 -3.42 -2.18 3.41
C ARG A 71 -3.54 -0.89 4.21
N GLU A 72 -2.42 -0.32 4.64
CA GLU A 72 -2.42 0.96 5.35
C GLU A 72 -2.87 2.12 4.44
N LEU A 73 -2.47 2.12 3.16
CA LEU A 73 -2.98 3.06 2.17
C LEU A 73 -4.49 2.93 1.97
N ALA A 74 -5.00 1.70 1.80
CA ALA A 74 -6.42 1.45 1.61
C ALA A 74 -7.26 1.85 2.83
N LYS A 75 -6.78 1.60 4.06
CA LYS A 75 -7.42 2.08 5.29
C LYS A 75 -7.56 3.60 5.31
N LYS A 76 -6.48 4.34 5.00
CA LYS A 76 -6.51 5.80 4.96
C LYS A 76 -7.49 6.31 3.89
N MET A 77 -7.48 5.71 2.71
CA MET A 77 -8.44 6.04 1.65
C MET A 77 -9.88 5.79 2.10
N LEU A 78 -10.18 4.64 2.71
CA LEU A 78 -11.53 4.30 3.16
C LEU A 78 -12.05 5.31 4.21
N LYS A 79 -11.21 5.72 5.17
CA LYS A 79 -11.58 6.76 6.15
C LYS A 79 -11.96 8.08 5.50
N LEU A 80 -11.25 8.49 4.45
CA LEU A 80 -11.55 9.72 3.70
C LEU A 80 -12.85 9.56 2.90
N VAL A 81 -13.03 8.44 2.19
CA VAL A 81 -14.21 8.19 1.36
C VAL A 81 -15.48 8.07 2.21
N ARG A 82 -15.41 7.47 3.41
CA ARG A 82 -16.54 7.38 4.36
C ARG A 82 -17.05 8.76 4.80
N LYS A 83 -16.18 9.78 4.86
CA LYS A 83 -16.58 11.16 5.18
C LYS A 83 -17.35 11.82 4.03
N VAL A 84 -17.05 11.44 2.79
CA VAL A 84 -17.65 12.02 1.59
C VAL A 84 -18.96 11.34 1.24
N ALA A 85 -19.04 10.01 1.36
CA ALA A 85 -20.21 9.23 0.94
C ALA A 85 -20.53 8.11 1.95
N THR A 86 -20.94 8.49 3.17
CA THR A 86 -21.14 7.55 4.28
C THR A 86 -22.12 6.42 3.95
N ILE A 87 -23.27 6.72 3.35
CA ILE A 87 -24.32 5.72 3.03
C ILE A 87 -23.78 4.60 2.14
N VAL A 88 -22.84 4.89 1.23
CA VAL A 88 -22.30 3.89 0.31
C VAL A 88 -21.17 3.09 0.96
N PHE A 89 -20.41 3.68 1.88
CA PHE A 89 -19.14 3.12 2.38
C PHE A 89 -19.12 2.79 3.88
N GLU A 90 -20.24 2.92 4.59
CA GLU A 90 -20.36 2.61 6.03
C GLU A 90 -19.92 1.16 6.34
N GLU A 91 -20.34 0.20 5.52
CA GLU A 91 -19.96 -1.21 5.66
C GLU A 91 -18.78 -1.63 4.77
N ALA A 92 -18.16 -0.67 4.06
CA ALA A 92 -17.04 -0.97 3.19
C ALA A 92 -15.80 -1.39 4.00
N GLY A 93 -14.96 -2.24 3.40
CA GLY A 93 -13.85 -2.90 4.05
C GLY A 93 -13.66 -4.31 3.48
N PRO A 94 -12.87 -5.17 4.13
CA PRO A 94 -12.62 -6.52 3.64
C PRO A 94 -13.89 -7.38 3.69
N ASN A 95 -13.97 -8.40 2.83
CA ASN A 95 -15.15 -9.25 2.73
C ASN A 95 -15.61 -9.85 4.07
N CYS A 96 -14.67 -10.17 4.97
CA CYS A 96 -14.98 -10.79 6.25
C CYS A 96 -15.73 -9.86 7.25
N LEU A 97 -15.93 -8.58 6.94
CA LEU A 97 -16.82 -7.70 7.71
C LEU A 97 -18.29 -7.89 7.37
N ARG A 98 -18.60 -8.32 6.14
CA ARG A 98 -19.95 -8.44 5.60
C ARG A 98 -20.37 -9.88 5.32
N GLY A 99 -19.53 -10.85 5.68
CA GLY A 99 -19.76 -12.26 5.39
C GLY A 99 -18.60 -13.16 5.82
N PRO A 100 -18.63 -14.44 5.45
CA PRO A 100 -17.54 -15.36 5.76
C PRO A 100 -16.24 -14.97 5.04
N CYS A 101 -15.09 -15.29 5.63
CA CYS A 101 -13.80 -15.02 5.03
C CYS A 101 -13.63 -15.83 3.72
N PRO A 102 -13.39 -15.17 2.57
CA PRO A 102 -13.30 -15.87 1.27
C PRO A 102 -12.02 -16.71 1.12
N GLU A 103 -11.04 -16.51 2.01
CA GLU A 103 -9.74 -17.16 1.97
C GLU A 103 -9.78 -18.64 2.42
N GLY A 104 -10.91 -19.10 2.96
CA GLY A 104 -11.12 -20.49 3.36
C GLY A 104 -10.06 -20.98 4.36
N LYS A 105 -9.23 -21.95 3.95
CA LYS A 105 -8.12 -22.48 4.76
C LYS A 105 -7.07 -21.43 5.15
N PHE A 106 -7.03 -20.33 4.42
CA PHE A 106 -6.06 -19.25 4.59
C PHE A 106 -6.61 -18.06 5.40
N LYS A 107 -7.78 -18.22 6.05
CA LYS A 107 -8.36 -17.21 6.93
C LYS A 107 -7.36 -16.81 8.02
N CYS A 108 -7.34 -15.53 8.36
CA CYS A 108 -6.47 -15.02 9.41
C CYS A 108 -7.05 -15.39 10.80
N GLU A 109 -6.16 -15.57 11.77
CA GLU A 109 -6.54 -15.82 13.16
C GLU A 109 -7.19 -14.58 13.79
N ASN A 110 -6.67 -13.40 13.44
CA ASN A 110 -7.15 -12.11 13.91
C ASN A 110 -7.72 -11.33 12.72
N PRO A 111 -9.02 -11.47 12.41
CA PRO A 111 -9.65 -10.70 11.35
C PRO A 111 -9.74 -9.21 11.72
N PRO A 112 -9.69 -8.32 10.71
CA PRO A 112 -9.89 -6.89 10.92
C PRO A 112 -11.32 -6.62 11.42
N LYS A 113 -11.46 -5.61 12.26
CA LYS A 113 -12.73 -5.19 12.86
C LYS A 113 -13.23 -3.92 12.17
N ALA A 114 -14.54 -3.68 12.23
CA ALA A 114 -15.14 -2.46 11.66
C ALA A 114 -14.46 -1.18 12.19
N SER A 115 -14.12 -1.19 13.48
CA SER A 115 -13.44 -0.09 14.18
C SER A 115 -12.06 0.27 13.61
N ASP A 116 -11.40 -0.66 12.90
CA ASP A 116 -10.10 -0.41 12.29
C ASP A 116 -10.20 0.61 11.13
N PHE A 117 -11.42 0.87 10.64
CA PHE A 117 -11.72 1.69 9.48
C PHE A 117 -12.54 2.95 9.81
N ASP A 118 -12.78 3.22 11.10
CA ASP A 118 -13.56 4.38 11.53
C ASP A 118 -12.86 5.70 11.16
N ALA A 119 -13.67 6.69 10.79
CA ALA A 119 -13.27 7.93 10.12
C ALA A 119 -12.59 8.95 11.05
#